data_AF-A0A955H375-F1
#
_entry.id   AF-A0A955H375-F1
#
_cell.length_a   1.000
_cell.length_b   1.000
_cell.length_c   1.000
_cell.angle_alpha   90.00
_cell.angle_beta   90.00
_cell.angle_gamma   90.00
#
_symmetry.space_group_name_H-M   'P 1'
#
loop_
_entity.id
_entity.type
_entity.pdbx_description
1 polymer ?
#
loop_
_entity_poly.entity_id
_entity_poly.type
_entity_poly.pdbx_seq_one_letter_code
_entity_poly.pdbx_strand_id
1 'polypeptide(L)'
;MLSYIGFISAFAVGMAIDLFFATLARFNEDHLNNKNWSVWLALSHSVLPGIIFTALWNFGLIIPDYVMGIIGSTFIGLLVYELFMEEIGREPTISLINTLTKALKAFRIKRESVKHILFIMSVSWDIVIGVIGTVPIIESGNWSMNQIVFMFVCSGLCAGGAAMIALRICSHWRDSELQNYKTLARRKVTGAFWSLVAISTFGLTSFVYIFSIKADFILMFPISVALIGLLFIIYRTELRSEANAYAIEVEKEQG
;
A
#
# COMPACT_ATOMS: atom_id res chain seq x y z
N MET A 1 13.45 -14.84 -24.62
CA MET A 1 12.33 -13.91 -24.85
C MET A 1 11.15 -14.47 -24.08
N LEU A 2 10.67 -13.80 -23.02
CA LEU A 2 9.42 -14.20 -22.37
C LEU A 2 8.29 -13.99 -23.37
N SER A 3 7.41 -14.99 -23.54
CA SER A 3 6.21 -14.80 -24.34
C SER A 3 5.34 -13.71 -23.70
N TYR A 4 4.53 -13.01 -24.51
CA TYR A 4 3.54 -12.03 -24.05
C TYR A 4 2.74 -12.51 -22.82
N ILE A 5 2.26 -13.76 -22.89
CA ILE A 5 1.50 -14.42 -21.82
C ILE A 5 2.39 -14.70 -20.59
N GLY A 6 3.64 -15.12 -20.81
CA GLY A 6 4.59 -15.37 -19.73
C GLY A 6 4.93 -14.11 -18.95
N PHE A 7 5.10 -12.98 -19.63
CA PHE A 7 5.34 -11.69 -18.98
C PHE A 7 4.14 -11.23 -18.16
N ILE A 8 2.93 -11.23 -18.76
CA ILE A 8 1.70 -10.82 -18.06
C ILE A 8 1.47 -11.68 -16.82
N SER A 9 1.65 -13.01 -16.95
CA SER A 9 1.49 -13.92 -15.83
C SER A 9 2.47 -13.62 -14.70
N ALA A 10 3.76 -13.42 -15.01
CA ALA A 10 4.77 -13.11 -14.00
C ALA A 10 4.51 -11.76 -13.31
N PHE A 11 4.19 -10.73 -14.08
CA PHE A 11 3.87 -9.39 -13.58
C PHE A 11 2.63 -9.43 -12.67
N ALA A 12 1.54 -10.06 -13.13
CA ALA A 12 0.30 -10.17 -12.38
C ALA A 12 0.45 -10.99 -11.09
N VAL A 13 1.28 -12.05 -11.10
CA VAL A 13 1.56 -12.86 -9.91
C VAL A 13 2.39 -12.07 -8.89
N GLY A 14 3.44 -11.36 -9.32
CA GLY A 14 4.25 -10.53 -8.43
C GLY A 14 3.38 -9.51 -7.68
N MET A 15 2.56 -8.76 -8.42
CA MET A 15 1.64 -7.79 -7.82
C MET A 15 0.59 -8.45 -6.92
N ALA A 16 0.02 -9.59 -7.31
CA ALA A 16 -0.95 -10.29 -6.48
C ALA A 16 -0.37 -10.68 -5.12
N ILE A 17 0.90 -11.09 -5.08
CA ILE A 17 1.60 -11.45 -3.83
C ILE A 17 1.79 -10.20 -2.97
N ASP A 18 2.30 -9.11 -3.54
CA ASP A 18 2.57 -7.86 -2.80
C ASP A 18 1.27 -7.30 -2.20
N LEU A 19 0.18 -7.32 -2.97
CA LEU A 19 -1.14 -6.86 -2.54
C LEU A 19 -1.82 -7.78 -1.54
N PHE A 20 -1.59 -9.09 -1.65
CA PHE A 20 -2.04 -10.05 -0.67
C PHE A 20 -1.43 -9.75 0.71
N PHE A 21 -0.11 -9.58 0.76
CA PHE A 21 0.59 -9.24 2.01
C PHE A 21 0.23 -7.84 2.53
N ALA A 22 0.13 -6.85 1.65
CA ALA A 22 -0.30 -5.50 2.03
C ALA A 22 -1.72 -5.51 2.61
N THR A 23 -2.63 -6.34 2.07
CA THR A 23 -3.99 -6.50 2.61
C THR A 23 -3.97 -7.26 3.94
N LEU A 24 -3.20 -8.35 4.05
CA LEU A 24 -3.06 -9.10 5.30
C LEU A 24 -2.47 -8.26 6.43
N ALA A 25 -1.52 -7.37 6.13
CA ALA A 25 -0.94 -6.47 7.11
C ALA A 25 -2.00 -5.57 7.79
N ARG A 26 -3.13 -5.33 7.10
CA ARG A 26 -4.27 -4.53 7.58
C ARG A 26 -5.37 -5.37 8.24
N PHE A 27 -5.03 -6.56 8.73
CA PHE A 27 -6.01 -7.45 9.38
C PHE A 27 -6.72 -6.83 10.58
N ASN A 28 -6.28 -5.72 11.17
CA ASN A 28 -6.98 -5.06 12.28
C ASN A 28 -8.06 -4.04 11.87
N GLU A 29 -8.22 -3.76 10.57
CA GLU A 29 -9.15 -2.73 10.13
C GLU A 29 -10.54 -3.29 9.80
N ASP A 30 -11.47 -3.15 10.74
CA ASP A 30 -12.82 -3.73 10.66
C ASP A 30 -13.69 -3.15 9.55
N HIS A 31 -13.35 -1.96 9.08
CA HIS A 31 -14.07 -1.31 8.00
C HIS A 31 -13.72 -1.89 6.62
N LEU A 32 -12.61 -2.63 6.45
CA LEU A 32 -12.20 -3.16 5.16
C LEU A 32 -13.10 -4.32 4.71
N ASN A 33 -13.61 -4.23 3.48
CA ASN A 33 -14.45 -5.23 2.83
C ASN A 33 -14.22 -5.23 1.32
N ASN A 34 -14.84 -6.19 0.62
CA ASN A 34 -14.66 -6.33 -0.82
C ASN A 34 -14.99 -5.05 -1.61
N LYS A 35 -16.02 -4.28 -1.19
CA LYS A 35 -16.49 -3.10 -1.92
C LYS A 35 -15.58 -1.89 -1.73
N ASN A 36 -15.05 -1.68 -0.52
CA ASN A 36 -14.22 -0.51 -0.24
C ASN A 36 -12.72 -0.77 -0.32
N TRP A 37 -12.27 -2.03 -0.37
CA TRP A 37 -10.86 -2.38 -0.48
C TRP A 37 -10.54 -3.08 -1.79
N SER A 38 -11.03 -4.31 -2.00
CA SER A 38 -10.66 -5.12 -3.16
C SER A 38 -11.06 -4.49 -4.50
N VAL A 39 -12.26 -3.90 -4.60
CA VAL A 39 -12.71 -3.21 -5.81
C VAL A 39 -11.84 -1.99 -6.09
N TRP A 40 -11.51 -1.20 -5.06
CA TRP A 40 -10.67 -0.03 -5.23
C TRP A 40 -9.23 -0.38 -5.59
N LEU A 41 -8.68 -1.46 -5.02
CA LEU A 41 -7.39 -2.00 -5.44
C LEU A 41 -7.43 -2.51 -6.89
N ALA A 42 -8.49 -3.22 -7.28
CA ALA A 42 -8.64 -3.67 -8.66
C ALA A 42 -8.67 -2.49 -9.64
N LEU A 43 -9.41 -1.43 -9.32
CA LEU A 43 -9.50 -0.21 -10.12
C LEU A 43 -8.17 0.57 -10.13
N SER A 44 -7.51 0.71 -8.98
CA SER A 44 -6.23 1.41 -8.89
C SER A 44 -5.09 0.67 -9.57
N HIS A 45 -5.19 -0.65 -9.75
CA HIS A 45 -4.19 -1.47 -10.46
C HIS A 45 -4.57 -1.81 -11.91
N SER A 46 -5.68 -1.26 -12.41
CA SER A 46 -6.07 -1.37 -13.82
C SER A 46 -6.22 0.00 -14.47
N VAL A 47 -7.15 0.81 -13.95
CA VAL A 47 -7.56 2.08 -14.57
C VAL A 47 -6.49 3.14 -14.38
N LEU A 48 -5.99 3.34 -13.16
CA LEU A 48 -5.01 4.37 -12.86
C LEU A 48 -3.70 4.20 -13.65
N PRO A 49 -3.01 3.03 -13.59
CA PRO A 49 -1.80 2.79 -14.36
C PRO A 49 -2.07 2.79 -15.87
N GLY A 50 -3.24 2.31 -16.31
CA GLY A 50 -3.65 2.39 -17.72
C GLY A 50 -3.75 3.83 -18.22
N ILE A 51 -4.42 4.71 -17.48
CA ILE A 51 -4.52 6.15 -17.82
C ILE A 51 -3.13 6.79 -17.83
N ILE A 52 -2.31 6.54 -16.80
CA ILE A 52 -0.96 7.10 -16.70
C ILE A 52 -0.12 6.63 -17.88
N PHE A 53 -0.08 5.33 -18.17
CA PHE A 53 0.67 4.78 -19.30
C PHE A 53 0.20 5.38 -20.62
N THR A 54 -1.11 5.38 -20.88
CA THR A 54 -1.67 5.94 -22.12
C THR A 54 -1.35 7.43 -22.26
N ALA A 55 -1.38 8.20 -21.17
CA ALA A 55 -0.97 9.60 -21.20
C ALA A 55 0.53 9.72 -21.52
N LEU A 56 1.42 9.03 -20.80
CA LEU A 56 2.86 9.06 -21.05
C LEU A 56 3.20 8.68 -22.49
N TRP A 57 2.57 7.62 -22.99
CA TRP A 57 2.74 7.12 -24.35
C TRP A 57 2.30 8.13 -25.41
N ASN A 58 1.10 8.71 -25.28
CA ASN A 58 0.59 9.66 -26.28
C ASN A 58 1.29 11.02 -26.25
N PHE A 59 1.80 11.45 -25.09
CA PHE A 59 2.52 12.72 -24.96
C PHE A 59 4.03 12.59 -25.20
N GLY A 60 4.54 11.38 -25.47
CA GLY A 60 5.97 11.13 -25.63
C GLY A 60 6.78 11.52 -24.40
N LEU A 61 6.16 11.50 -23.21
CA LEU A 61 6.77 11.94 -21.98
C LEU A 61 7.60 10.80 -21.40
N ILE A 62 8.92 10.93 -21.53
CA ILE A 62 9.86 10.08 -20.82
C ILE A 62 10.12 10.75 -19.47
N ILE A 63 9.40 10.32 -18.44
CA ILE A 63 9.74 10.69 -17.07
C ILE A 63 10.94 9.83 -16.67
N PRO A 64 12.09 10.42 -16.30
CA PRO A 64 13.21 9.62 -15.85
C PRO A 64 12.86 8.81 -14.60
N ASP A 65 13.28 7.55 -14.54
CA ASP A 65 12.96 6.62 -13.44
C ASP A 65 13.29 7.21 -12.06
N TYR A 66 14.41 7.95 -11.95
CA TYR A 66 14.84 8.58 -10.70
C TYR A 66 13.86 9.67 -10.21
N VAL A 67 13.17 10.38 -11.10
CA VAL A 67 12.17 11.39 -10.73
C VAL A 67 10.97 10.71 -10.07
N MET A 68 10.53 9.59 -10.64
CA MET A 68 9.42 8.80 -10.08
C MET A 68 9.81 8.12 -8.77
N GLY A 69 11.05 7.64 -8.66
CA GLY A 69 11.61 7.14 -7.41
C GLY A 69 11.58 8.22 -6.31
N ILE A 70 12.02 9.44 -6.61
CA ILE A 70 11.99 10.58 -5.66
C ILE A 70 10.55 10.91 -5.25
N ILE A 71 9.63 11.05 -6.21
CA ILE A 71 8.22 11.37 -5.91
C ILE A 71 7.60 10.27 -5.03
N GLY A 72 7.84 9.01 -5.40
CA GLY A 72 7.35 7.85 -4.68
C GLY A 72 7.84 7.74 -3.26
N SER A 73 9.17 7.77 -3.09
CA SER A 73 9.79 7.73 -1.77
C SER A 73 9.38 8.91 -0.89
N THR A 74 9.24 10.11 -1.47
CA THR A 74 8.77 11.28 -0.72
C THR A 74 7.33 11.09 -0.28
N PHE A 75 6.44 10.70 -1.19
CA PHE A 75 5.02 10.46 -0.90
C PHE A 75 4.83 9.39 0.17
N ILE A 76 5.47 8.22 -0.02
CA ILE A 76 5.36 7.09 0.89
C ILE A 76 6.04 7.40 2.23
N GLY A 77 7.21 8.05 2.21
CA GLY A 77 7.93 8.43 3.43
C GLY A 77 7.13 9.40 4.29
N LEU A 78 6.45 10.38 3.68
CA LEU A 78 5.54 11.28 4.38
C LEU A 78 4.33 10.53 4.95
N LEU A 79 3.78 9.56 4.21
CA LEU A 79 2.67 8.73 4.70
C LEU A 79 3.11 7.86 5.88
N VAL A 80 4.25 7.18 5.79
CA VAL A 80 4.82 6.39 6.90
C VAL A 80 5.05 7.27 8.13
N TYR A 81 5.62 8.45 7.95
CA TYR A 81 5.82 9.42 9.02
C TYR A 81 4.49 9.80 9.69
N GLU A 82 3.49 10.17 8.89
CA GLU A 82 2.18 10.58 9.41
C GLU A 82 1.46 9.46 10.17
N LEU A 83 1.50 8.24 9.64
CA LEU A 83 0.92 7.07 10.31
C LEU A 83 1.68 6.71 11.59
N PHE A 84 3.01 6.75 11.55
CA PHE A 84 3.81 6.49 12.75
C PHE A 84 3.53 7.51 13.85
N MET A 85 3.40 8.80 13.51
CA MET A 85 3.06 9.85 14.47
C MET A 85 1.67 9.61 15.08
N GLU A 86 0.70 9.20 14.26
CA GLU A 86 -0.65 8.84 14.74
C GLU A 86 -0.61 7.63 15.70
N GLU A 87 0.18 6.60 15.40
CA GLU A 87 0.35 5.41 16.26
C GLU A 87 1.03 5.69 17.61
N ILE A 88 1.74 6.82 17.75
CA ILE A 88 2.35 7.26 19.02
C ILE A 88 1.59 8.42 19.67
N GLY A 89 0.38 8.74 19.17
CA GLY A 89 -0.48 9.80 19.72
C GLY A 89 0.02 11.23 19.49
N ARG A 90 0.86 11.45 18.49
CA ARG A 90 1.42 12.76 18.17
C ARG A 90 0.88 13.31 16.86
N GLU A 91 0.72 14.63 16.80
CA GLU A 91 0.39 15.30 15.54
C GLU A 91 1.65 15.41 14.67
N PRO A 92 1.59 15.01 13.39
CA PRO A 92 2.70 15.18 12.47
C PRO A 92 2.89 16.66 12.10
N THR A 93 4.14 17.12 12.05
CA THR A 93 4.49 18.51 11.66
C THR A 93 4.10 18.81 10.22
N ILE A 94 4.21 17.80 9.34
CA ILE A 94 3.78 17.83 7.95
C ILE A 94 2.72 16.74 7.78
N SER A 95 1.50 17.13 7.39
CA SER A 95 0.37 16.21 7.24
C SER A 95 -0.17 16.23 5.80
N LEU A 96 0.02 15.12 5.09
CA LEU A 96 -0.61 14.85 3.80
C LEU A 96 -2.12 14.71 3.97
N ILE A 97 -2.58 14.01 5.01
CA ILE A 97 -4.02 13.78 5.25
C ILE A 97 -4.74 15.12 5.44
N ASN A 98 -4.22 16.01 6.28
CA ASN A 98 -4.85 17.31 6.52
C ASN A 98 -4.81 18.20 5.27
N THR A 99 -3.70 18.16 4.51
CA THR A 99 -3.55 18.91 3.27
C THR A 99 -4.57 18.46 2.22
N LEU A 100 -4.66 17.15 1.94
CA LEU A 100 -5.66 16.61 1.02
C LEU A 100 -7.08 16.80 1.52
N THR A 101 -7.34 16.65 2.81
CA THR A 101 -8.68 16.86 3.38
C THR A 101 -9.15 18.30 3.17
N LYS A 102 -8.25 19.29 3.31
CA LYS A 102 -8.56 20.69 2.99
C LYS A 102 -8.82 20.88 1.50
N ALA A 103 -8.00 20.31 0.63
CA ALA A 103 -8.15 20.42 -0.83
C ALA A 103 -9.45 19.77 -1.33
N LEU A 104 -9.83 18.63 -0.75
CA LEU A 104 -11.01 17.86 -1.12
C LEU A 104 -12.28 18.25 -0.35
N LYS A 105 -12.20 19.29 0.49
CA LYS A 105 -13.34 19.78 1.28
C LYS A 105 -14.53 20.18 0.39
N ALA A 106 -14.25 20.75 -0.79
CA ALA A 106 -15.26 21.11 -1.78
C ALA A 106 -16.08 19.91 -2.27
N PHE A 107 -15.48 18.71 -2.28
CA PHE A 107 -16.10 17.45 -2.69
C PHE A 107 -16.75 16.69 -1.53
N ARG A 108 -16.81 17.29 -0.33
CA ARG A 108 -17.36 16.67 0.90
C ARG A 108 -16.70 15.33 1.28
N ILE A 109 -15.43 15.15 0.90
CA ILE A 109 -14.66 13.97 1.25
C ILE A 109 -14.20 14.10 2.71
N LYS A 110 -14.50 13.09 3.54
CA LYS A 110 -14.14 13.06 4.96
C LYS A 110 -12.66 12.69 5.13
N ARG A 111 -12.05 13.10 6.24
CA ARG A 111 -10.66 12.76 6.62
C ARG A 111 -10.36 11.27 6.50
N GLU A 112 -11.22 10.42 7.04
CA GLU A 112 -11.05 8.96 6.98
C GLU A 112 -11.06 8.42 5.54
N SER A 113 -11.86 9.01 4.66
CA SER A 113 -11.84 8.65 3.24
C SER A 113 -10.54 9.08 2.56
N VAL A 114 -9.97 10.23 2.96
CA VAL A 114 -8.66 10.68 2.45
C VAL A 114 -7.55 9.73 2.88
N LYS A 115 -7.54 9.29 4.15
CA LYS A 115 -6.60 8.27 4.61
C LYS A 115 -6.66 7.04 3.72
N HIS A 116 -7.87 6.51 3.55
CA HIS A 116 -8.14 5.33 2.74
C HIS A 116 -7.64 5.47 1.29
N ILE A 117 -7.88 6.63 0.67
CA ILE A 117 -7.38 6.95 -0.67
C ILE A 117 -5.85 6.98 -0.70
N LEU A 118 -5.21 7.67 0.24
CA LEU A 118 -3.75 7.76 0.32
C LEU A 118 -3.10 6.39 0.49
N PHE A 119 -3.73 5.51 1.28
CA PHE A 119 -3.28 4.13 1.43
C PHE A 119 -3.42 3.31 0.15
N ILE A 120 -4.57 3.39 -0.53
CA ILE A 120 -4.73 2.72 -1.82
C ILE A 120 -3.67 3.24 -2.80
N MET A 121 -3.42 4.55 -2.82
CA MET A 121 -2.38 5.15 -3.66
C MET A 121 -0.97 4.68 -3.30
N SER A 122 -0.63 4.53 -2.01
CA SER A 122 0.70 4.07 -1.61
C SER A 122 0.96 2.62 -2.00
N VAL A 123 -0.07 1.78 -1.85
CA VAL A 123 0.00 0.37 -2.26
C VAL A 123 0.03 0.26 -3.79
N SER A 124 -0.69 1.14 -4.50
CA SER A 124 -0.71 1.16 -5.97
C SER A 124 0.46 1.94 -6.59
N TRP A 125 1.46 2.34 -5.80
CA TRP A 125 2.59 3.09 -6.32
C TRP A 125 3.59 2.18 -7.04
N ASP A 126 3.68 0.92 -6.61
CA ASP A 126 4.56 -0.09 -7.22
C ASP A 126 4.24 -0.34 -8.70
N ILE A 127 2.95 -0.36 -9.05
CA ILE A 127 2.48 -0.61 -10.41
C ILE A 127 2.76 0.61 -11.28
N VAL A 128 2.75 1.83 -10.74
CA VAL A 128 3.13 3.04 -11.48
C VAL A 128 4.61 2.97 -11.87
N ILE A 129 5.48 2.57 -10.93
CA ILE A 129 6.91 2.36 -11.22
C ILE A 129 7.10 1.18 -12.18
N GLY A 130 6.44 0.05 -11.90
CA GLY A 130 6.52 -1.16 -12.70
C GLY A 130 6.16 -0.89 -14.15
N VAL A 131 5.08 -0.15 -14.39
CA VAL A 131 4.62 0.28 -15.71
C VAL A 131 5.70 1.02 -16.48
N ILE A 132 6.38 1.98 -15.86
CA ILE A 132 7.47 2.72 -16.52
C ILE A 132 8.63 1.78 -16.85
N GLY A 133 9.01 0.91 -15.91
CA GLY A 133 10.02 -0.13 -16.14
C GLY A 133 9.63 -1.15 -17.22
N THR A 134 8.33 -1.33 -17.49
CA THR A 134 7.84 -2.21 -18.56
C THR A 134 7.82 -1.54 -19.95
N VAL A 135 7.92 -0.21 -20.05
CA VAL A 135 7.87 0.52 -21.34
C VAL A 135 8.89 -0.04 -22.36
N PRO A 136 10.18 -0.23 -22.04
CA PRO A 136 11.16 -0.75 -23.00
C PRO A 136 10.87 -2.21 -23.42
N ILE A 137 10.24 -2.99 -22.54
CA ILE A 137 9.86 -4.39 -22.81
C ILE A 137 8.67 -4.42 -23.78
N ILE A 138 7.69 -3.52 -23.58
CA ILE A 138 6.53 -3.35 -24.43
C ILE A 138 6.94 -2.87 -25.82
N GLU A 139 7.84 -1.88 -25.90
CA GLU A 139 8.38 -1.35 -27.15
C GLU A 139 9.18 -2.42 -27.93
N SER A 140 10.13 -3.10 -27.27
CA SER A 140 10.93 -4.16 -27.91
C SER A 140 10.11 -5.39 -28.31
N GLY A 141 8.99 -5.63 -27.62
CA GLY A 141 8.03 -6.67 -27.94
C GLY A 141 7.06 -6.33 -29.08
N ASN A 142 7.01 -5.08 -29.55
CA ASN A 142 6.02 -4.57 -30.51
C ASN A 142 4.57 -4.85 -30.09
N TRP A 143 4.23 -4.62 -28.83
CA TRP A 143 2.88 -4.90 -28.32
C TRP A 143 1.87 -3.86 -28.85
N SER A 144 0.68 -4.34 -29.21
CA SER A 144 -0.45 -3.48 -29.57
C SER A 144 -1.09 -2.83 -28.34
N MET A 145 -1.81 -1.71 -28.55
CA MET A 145 -2.57 -1.04 -27.47
C MET A 145 -3.57 -1.99 -26.78
N ASN A 146 -4.20 -2.89 -27.53
CA ASN A 146 -5.13 -3.89 -26.96
C ASN A 146 -4.41 -4.85 -26.01
N GLN A 147 -3.18 -5.24 -26.33
CA GLN A 147 -2.36 -6.11 -25.48
C GLN A 147 -1.96 -5.42 -24.17
N ILE A 148 -1.69 -4.12 -24.23
CA ILE A 148 -1.35 -3.28 -23.08
C ILE A 148 -2.59 -3.08 -22.18
N VAL A 149 -3.74 -2.75 -22.76
CA VAL A 149 -5.01 -2.64 -22.02
C VAL A 149 -5.36 -3.97 -21.33
N PHE A 150 -5.21 -5.09 -22.05
CA PHE A 150 -5.45 -6.41 -21.49
C PHE A 150 -4.53 -6.72 -20.30
N MET A 151 -3.25 -6.34 -20.37
CA MET A 151 -2.31 -6.47 -19.24
C MET A 151 -2.84 -5.74 -18.00
N PHE A 152 -3.33 -4.50 -18.14
CA PHE A 152 -3.88 -3.73 -17.02
C PHE A 152 -5.17 -4.34 -16.45
N VAL A 153 -6.05 -4.86 -17.30
CA VAL A 153 -7.25 -5.56 -16.85
C VAL A 153 -6.88 -6.82 -16.04
N CYS A 154 -5.95 -7.65 -16.55
CA CYS A 154 -5.45 -8.81 -15.82
C CYS A 154 -4.83 -8.42 -14.48
N SER A 155 -4.04 -7.34 -14.47
CA SER A 155 -3.39 -6.81 -13.27
C SER A 155 -4.42 -6.43 -12.20
N GLY A 156 -5.46 -5.67 -12.59
CA GLY A 156 -6.55 -5.29 -11.69
C GLY A 156 -7.37 -6.49 -11.17
N LEU A 157 -7.65 -7.48 -12.02
CA LEU A 157 -8.36 -8.69 -11.61
C LEU A 157 -7.54 -9.52 -10.62
N CYS A 158 -6.24 -9.70 -10.88
CA CYS A 158 -5.33 -10.39 -9.97
C CYS A 158 -5.20 -9.65 -8.63
N ALA A 159 -5.06 -8.33 -8.67
CA ALA A 159 -5.03 -7.45 -7.50
C ALA A 159 -6.29 -7.59 -6.63
N GLY A 160 -7.46 -7.43 -7.25
CA GLY A 160 -8.75 -7.55 -6.56
C GLY A 160 -8.97 -8.95 -5.99
N GLY A 161 -8.66 -9.99 -6.76
CA GLY A 161 -8.77 -11.39 -6.34
C GLY A 161 -7.87 -11.72 -5.15
N ALA A 162 -6.59 -11.32 -5.20
CA ALA A 162 -5.66 -11.49 -4.10
C ALA A 162 -6.11 -10.76 -2.83
N ALA A 163 -6.55 -9.50 -2.96
CA ALA A 163 -7.10 -8.74 -1.84
C ALA A 163 -8.35 -9.41 -1.25
N MET A 164 -9.25 -9.95 -2.08
CA MET A 164 -10.43 -10.68 -1.59
C MET A 164 -10.05 -11.92 -0.78
N ILE A 165 -9.06 -12.70 -1.24
CA ILE A 165 -8.58 -13.88 -0.51
C ILE A 165 -7.98 -13.44 0.83
N ALA A 166 -7.13 -12.41 0.83
CA ALA A 166 -6.54 -11.86 2.04
C ALA A 166 -7.62 -11.37 3.03
N LEU A 167 -8.63 -10.62 2.57
CA LEU A 167 -9.73 -10.16 3.42
C LEU A 167 -10.53 -11.31 4.04
N ARG A 168 -10.73 -12.41 3.31
CA ARG A 168 -11.39 -13.62 3.87
C ARG A 168 -10.56 -14.24 4.98
N ILE A 169 -9.24 -14.31 4.81
CA ILE A 169 -8.32 -14.77 5.86
C ILE A 169 -8.38 -13.83 7.07
N CYS A 170 -8.34 -12.51 6.84
CA CYS A 170 -8.47 -11.51 7.91
C CYS A 170 -9.80 -11.66 8.67
N SER A 171 -10.92 -11.82 7.97
CA SER A 171 -12.24 -12.04 8.59
C SER A 171 -12.24 -13.28 9.46
N HIS A 172 -11.71 -14.39 8.94
CA HIS A 172 -11.63 -15.63 9.70
C HIS A 172 -10.78 -15.50 10.97
N TRP A 173 -9.63 -14.83 10.88
CA TRP A 173 -8.77 -14.56 12.04
C TRP A 173 -9.45 -13.64 13.06
N ARG A 174 -10.21 -12.63 12.62
CA ARG A 174 -10.99 -11.77 13.53
C ARG A 174 -12.05 -12.56 14.28
N ASP A 175 -12.84 -13.36 13.56
CA ASP A 175 -13.95 -14.12 14.15
C ASP A 175 -13.47 -15.13 15.20
N SER A 176 -12.28 -15.72 15.02
CA SER A 176 -11.72 -16.68 15.98
C SER A 176 -11.18 -16.06 17.28
N GLU A 177 -10.88 -14.75 17.32
CA GLU A 177 -9.94 -14.20 18.31
C GLU A 177 -10.45 -12.98 19.11
N LEU A 178 -11.70 -12.54 18.86
CA LEU A 178 -12.35 -11.40 19.53
C LEU A 178 -12.79 -11.65 20.98
N GLN A 179 -12.54 -12.83 21.56
CA GLN A 179 -13.00 -13.16 22.92
C GLN A 179 -12.10 -12.66 24.07
N ASN A 180 -10.94 -12.04 23.80
CA ASN A 180 -10.02 -11.56 24.86
C ASN A 180 -9.39 -10.18 24.55
N TYR A 181 -9.66 -9.20 25.42
CA TYR A 181 -9.23 -7.80 25.29
C TYR A 181 -7.71 -7.60 25.24
N LYS A 182 -6.91 -8.39 25.97
CA LYS A 182 -5.44 -8.33 25.90
C LYS A 182 -4.92 -8.83 24.55
N THR A 183 -5.61 -9.79 23.95
CA THR A 183 -5.30 -10.30 22.62
C THR A 183 -5.62 -9.26 21.56
N LEU A 184 -6.73 -8.53 21.70
CA LEU A 184 -7.12 -7.44 20.80
C LEU A 184 -6.12 -6.28 20.80
N ALA A 185 -5.70 -5.80 21.97
CA ALA A 185 -4.74 -4.69 22.09
C ALA A 185 -3.35 -5.03 21.52
N ARG A 186 -2.83 -6.23 21.81
CA ARG A 186 -1.55 -6.71 21.23
C ARG A 186 -1.62 -6.81 19.71
N ARG A 187 -2.76 -7.26 19.19
CA ARG A 187 -2.98 -7.37 17.74
C ARG A 187 -3.00 -6.02 17.07
N LYS A 188 -3.70 -5.03 17.63
CA LYS A 188 -3.73 -3.66 17.10
C LYS A 188 -2.32 -3.12 16.84
N VAL A 189 -1.45 -3.20 17.85
CA VAL A 189 -0.03 -2.81 17.73
C VAL A 189 0.72 -3.66 16.70
N THR A 190 0.48 -4.96 16.67
CA THR A 190 1.17 -5.87 15.73
C THR A 190 0.76 -5.62 14.28
N GLY A 191 -0.53 -5.34 14.00
CA GLY A 191 -0.97 -5.02 12.65
C GLY A 191 -0.62 -3.59 12.23
N ALA A 192 -0.56 -2.64 13.16
CA ALA A 192 0.02 -1.32 12.89
C ALA A 192 1.49 -1.44 12.45
N PHE A 193 2.27 -2.25 13.18
CA PHE A 193 3.64 -2.59 12.81
C PHE A 193 3.73 -3.18 11.40
N TRP A 194 2.96 -4.24 11.10
CA TRP A 194 3.00 -4.87 9.77
C TRP A 194 2.51 -3.95 8.66
N SER A 195 1.52 -3.10 8.92
CA SER A 195 1.04 -2.09 7.96
C SER A 195 2.13 -1.08 7.62
N LEU A 196 2.84 -0.56 8.64
CA LEU A 196 3.97 0.34 8.45
C LEU A 196 5.13 -0.35 7.72
N VAL A 197 5.44 -1.61 8.03
CA VAL A 197 6.45 -2.40 7.30
C VAL A 197 6.09 -2.54 5.83
N ALA A 198 4.85 -2.91 5.51
CA ALA A 198 4.40 -3.07 4.13
C ALA A 198 4.52 -1.75 3.34
N ILE A 199 4.00 -0.65 3.89
CA ILE A 199 4.06 0.67 3.25
C ILE A 199 5.52 1.14 3.11
N SER A 200 6.34 0.96 4.14
CA SER A 200 7.76 1.32 4.10
C SER A 200 8.55 0.51 3.07
N THR A 201 8.17 -0.75 2.84
CA THR A 201 8.78 -1.60 1.82
C THR A 201 8.58 -0.98 0.44
N PHE A 202 7.37 -0.51 0.12
CA PHE A 202 7.13 0.21 -1.14
C PHE A 202 7.93 1.51 -1.24
N GLY A 203 8.10 2.24 -0.13
CA GLY A 203 8.91 3.46 -0.07
C GLY A 203 10.40 3.22 -0.30
N LEU A 204 10.95 2.18 0.30
CA LEU A 204 12.34 1.75 0.12
C LEU A 204 12.58 1.21 -1.28
N THR A 205 11.66 0.41 -1.82
CA THR A 205 11.72 -0.06 -3.21
C THR A 205 11.78 1.14 -4.16
N SER A 206 10.91 2.13 -3.96
CA SER A 206 10.93 3.38 -4.74
C SER A 206 12.26 4.14 -4.59
N PHE A 207 12.86 4.12 -3.40
CA PHE A 207 14.12 4.82 -3.14
C PHE A 207 15.28 4.14 -3.84
N VAL A 208 15.33 2.81 -3.81
CA VAL A 208 16.36 2.04 -4.50
C VAL A 208 16.22 2.17 -6.02
N TYR A 209 15.00 2.30 -6.55
CA TYR A 209 14.77 2.60 -7.98
C TYR A 209 15.43 3.90 -8.45
N ILE A 210 15.74 4.86 -7.56
CA ILE A 210 16.54 6.05 -7.90
C ILE A 210 17.95 5.66 -8.36
N PHE A 211 18.51 4.60 -7.79
CA PHE A 211 19.91 4.21 -7.98
C PHE A 211 20.08 2.93 -8.83
N SER A 212 19.05 2.08 -8.89
CA SER A 212 19.12 0.78 -9.57
C SER A 212 17.73 0.24 -9.93
N ILE A 213 17.58 -0.21 -11.18
CA ILE A 213 16.38 -0.90 -11.69
C ILE A 213 16.19 -2.29 -11.03
N LYS A 214 17.19 -2.77 -10.25
CA LYS A 214 17.14 -4.07 -9.53
C LYS A 214 16.48 -3.99 -8.14
N ALA A 215 15.64 -3.00 -7.89
CA ALA A 215 14.92 -2.91 -6.62
C ALA A 215 13.91 -4.05 -6.51
N ASP A 216 14.10 -4.92 -5.51
CA ASP A 216 13.28 -6.11 -5.28
C ASP A 216 12.56 -5.98 -3.94
N PHE A 217 11.24 -6.18 -3.94
CA PHE A 217 10.41 -6.21 -2.75
C PHE A 217 10.95 -7.21 -1.71
N ILE A 218 11.44 -8.38 -2.16
CA ILE A 218 11.98 -9.44 -1.30
C ILE A 218 13.21 -8.95 -0.52
N LEU A 219 14.04 -8.09 -1.13
CA LEU A 219 15.21 -7.50 -0.48
C LEU A 219 14.84 -6.31 0.40
N MET A 220 13.85 -5.51 0.01
CA MET A 220 13.44 -4.31 0.75
C MET A 220 12.57 -4.63 1.97
N PHE A 221 11.87 -5.76 1.95
CA PHE A 221 10.99 -6.17 3.05
C PHE A 221 11.75 -6.40 4.37
N PRO A 222 12.85 -7.20 4.43
CA PRO A 222 13.65 -7.35 5.65
C PRO A 222 14.24 -6.03 6.16
N ILE A 223 14.64 -5.13 5.26
CA ILE A 223 15.18 -3.81 5.63
C ILE A 223 14.08 -2.96 6.28
N SER A 224 12.87 -2.98 5.72
CA SER A 224 11.71 -2.28 6.30
C SER A 224 11.34 -2.81 7.66
N VAL A 225 11.35 -4.14 7.84
CA VAL A 225 11.15 -4.79 9.15
C VAL A 225 12.17 -4.28 10.17
N ALA A 226 13.45 -4.19 9.79
CA ALA A 226 14.51 -3.72 10.68
C ALA A 226 14.35 -2.24 11.06
N LEU A 227 14.05 -1.36 10.09
CA LEU A 227 13.90 0.08 10.32
C LEU A 227 12.66 0.39 11.17
N ILE A 228 11.50 -0.18 10.82
CA ILE A 228 10.27 -0.01 11.62
C ILE A 228 10.42 -0.67 12.98
N GLY A 229 11.09 -1.82 13.07
CA GLY A 229 11.41 -2.47 14.33
C GLY A 229 12.24 -1.58 15.25
N LEU A 230 13.26 -0.90 14.70
CA LEU A 230 14.07 0.05 15.45
C LEU A 230 13.23 1.23 15.96
N LEU A 231 12.34 1.80 15.14
CA LEU A 231 11.43 2.86 15.56
C LEU A 231 10.52 2.41 16.71
N PHE A 232 9.93 1.23 16.62
CA PHE A 232 9.09 0.66 17.69
C PHE A 232 9.89 0.43 18.98
N ILE A 233 11.17 0.05 18.89
CA ILE A 233 12.05 -0.11 20.05
C ILE A 233 12.34 1.26 20.71
N ILE A 234 12.64 2.27 19.89
CA ILE A 234 12.95 3.63 20.37
C ILE A 234 11.73 4.23 21.10
N TYR A 235 10.53 4.06 20.55
CA TYR A 235 9.28 4.62 21.07
C TYR A 235 8.44 3.62 21.89
N ARG A 236 9.08 2.56 22.41
CA ARG A 236 8.40 1.45 23.10
C ARG A 236 7.61 1.89 24.34
N THR A 237 8.08 2.94 25.02
CA THR A 237 7.52 3.43 26.27
C THR A 237 6.18 4.11 26.03
N GLU A 238 6.12 4.93 24.98
CA GLU A 238 4.95 5.65 24.50
C GLU A 238 3.89 4.68 23.96
N LEU A 239 4.30 3.74 23.11
CA LEU A 239 3.42 2.70 22.57
C LEU A 239 2.78 1.84 23.68
N ARG A 240 3.52 1.56 24.76
CA ARG A 240 3.00 0.79 25.90
C ARG A 240 1.98 1.58 26.72
N SER A 241 2.17 2.88 26.88
CA SER A 241 1.17 3.71 27.57
C SER A 241 -0.15 3.78 26.80
N GLU A 242 -0.11 3.90 25.48
CA GLU A 242 -1.32 3.94 24.66
C GLU A 242 -2.06 2.61 24.61
N ALA A 243 -1.34 1.50 24.45
CA ALA A 243 -1.95 0.17 24.48
C ALA A 243 -2.69 -0.10 25.80
N ASN A 244 -2.15 0.39 26.92
CA ASN A 244 -2.81 0.31 28.22
C ASN A 244 -4.03 1.24 28.31
N ALA A 245 -3.95 2.46 27.77
CA ALA A 245 -5.07 3.40 27.74
C ALA A 245 -6.26 2.84 26.91
N TYR A 246 -5.98 2.27 25.74
CA TYR A 246 -6.98 1.65 24.87
C TYR A 246 -7.67 0.46 25.55
N ALA A 247 -6.92 -0.38 26.27
CA ALA A 247 -7.50 -1.50 27.02
C ALA A 247 -8.51 -1.02 28.08
N ILE A 248 -8.22 0.10 28.76
CA ILE A 248 -9.10 0.69 29.77
C ILE A 248 -10.36 1.29 29.14
N GLU A 249 -10.26 1.90 27.96
CA GLU A 249 -11.44 2.45 27.25
C GLU A 249 -12.39 1.35 26.79
N VAL A 250 -11.87 0.27 26.21
CA VAL A 250 -12.69 -0.88 25.78
C VAL A 250 -13.40 -1.55 26.96
N GLU A 251 -12.74 -1.67 28.12
CA GLU A 251 -13.37 -2.18 29.34
C GLU A 251 -14.55 -1.31 29.81
N LYS A 252 -14.48 0.01 29.63
CA LYS A 252 -15.56 0.95 30.02
C LYS A 252 -16.76 0.95 29.07
N GLU A 253 -16.57 0.63 27.79
CA GLU A 253 -17.69 0.57 26.83
C GLU A 253 -18.48 -0.74 26.94
N GLN A 254 -17.94 -1.77 27.61
CA GLN A 254 -18.55 -3.10 27.73
C GLN A 254 -19.13 -3.42 29.12
N GLY A 255 -18.91 -2.55 30.12
CA GLY A 255 -19.44 -2.69 31.49
C GLY A 255 -20.52 -1.68 31.83
#